data_AF-A0A3N8NW05-F1
#
_entry.id   AF-A0A3N8NW05-F1
#
_cell.length_a   1.000
_cell.length_b   1.000
_cell.length_c   1.000
_cell.angle_alpha   90.00
_cell.angle_beta   90.00
_cell.angle_gamma   90.00
#
_symmetry.space_group_name_H-M   'P 1'
#
loop_
_entity.id
_entity.type
_entity.pdbx_description
1 polymer ?
#
loop_
_entity_poly.entity_id
_entity_poly.type
_entity_poly.pdbx_seq_one_letter_code
_entity_poly.pdbx_strand_id
1 'polypeptide(L)'
;MTDKFPLQLLQAISDWQRGGDAKQNKRRGQKLKEVCVSLPEKYRTCSLCCFRQIALPKGGVWNLIGEDRLSEKISSWTLDLEVAKTIKRGVPAEGQGYQGVILCVLPPADSVIVNLHELYQDPDFTAALEQHKGSIAGYYDGAGRYGNDQSEIVLEVASVAQQDIYSMGGHSSPFEQLVDEAAKMIHGRPATPEEREALMLKVEHVASEAGPRWLSLEATQRVLTRMEPRVEVLREIRLQQDAAK
;
A
#
# COMPACT_ATOMS: atom_id res chain seq x y z
N MET A 1 -30.44 14.72 -23.82
CA MET A 1 -30.05 13.62 -22.91
C MET A 1 -28.80 14.10 -22.21
N THR A 2 -28.81 14.11 -20.88
CA THR A 2 -27.61 14.47 -20.11
C THR A 2 -26.66 13.27 -20.17
N ASP A 3 -25.46 13.43 -20.71
CA ASP A 3 -24.48 12.34 -20.74
C ASP A 3 -24.20 11.87 -19.31
N LYS A 4 -24.50 10.59 -19.04
CA LYS A 4 -24.34 9.95 -17.72
C LYS A 4 -22.91 10.06 -17.20
N PHE A 5 -21.93 10.09 -18.10
CA PHE A 5 -20.51 10.24 -17.80
C PHE A 5 -19.90 11.37 -18.66
N PRO A 6 -19.91 12.62 -18.17
CA PRO A 6 -19.42 13.75 -18.95
C PRO A 6 -17.90 13.69 -19.14
N LEU A 7 -17.39 14.25 -20.25
CA LEU A 7 -15.95 14.28 -20.57
C LEU A 7 -15.08 14.80 -19.41
N GLN A 8 -15.58 15.77 -18.63
CA GLN A 8 -14.84 16.30 -17.48
C GLN A 8 -14.57 15.24 -16.40
N LEU A 9 -15.51 14.32 -16.17
CA LEU A 9 -15.33 13.20 -15.25
C LEU A 9 -14.30 12.22 -15.81
N LEU A 10 -14.44 11.83 -17.08
CA LEU A 10 -13.52 10.91 -17.76
C LEU A 10 -12.08 11.44 -17.74
N GLN A 11 -11.91 12.74 -18.02
CA GLN A 11 -10.63 13.43 -17.94
C GLN A 11 -10.05 13.40 -16.52
N ALA A 12 -10.87 13.67 -15.49
CA ALA A 12 -10.40 13.68 -14.11
C ALA A 12 -9.94 12.29 -13.63
N ILE A 13 -10.64 11.23 -14.03
CA ILE A 13 -10.25 9.83 -13.74
C ILE A 13 -8.92 9.50 -14.42
N SER A 14 -8.80 9.80 -15.73
CA SER A 14 -7.55 9.56 -16.46
C SER A 14 -6.39 10.37 -15.89
N ASP A 15 -6.62 11.63 -15.50
CA ASP A 15 -5.62 12.46 -14.86
C ASP A 15 -5.17 11.88 -13.53
N TRP A 16 -6.12 11.45 -12.69
CA TRP A 16 -5.81 10.81 -11.42
C TRP A 16 -4.93 9.57 -11.60
N GLN A 17 -5.34 8.63 -12.44
CA GLN A 17 -4.62 7.37 -12.68
C GLN A 17 -3.25 7.58 -13.32
N ARG A 18 -3.07 8.64 -14.12
CA ARG A 18 -1.76 9.02 -14.66
C ARG A 18 -0.71 9.29 -13.58
N GLY A 19 -1.13 9.62 -12.36
CA GLY A 19 -0.24 9.89 -11.23
C GLY A 19 0.71 11.08 -11.47
N GLY A 20 1.67 11.30 -10.57
CA GLY A 20 2.59 12.42 -10.66
C GLY A 20 3.26 12.76 -9.34
N ASP A 21 3.84 13.95 -9.29
CA ASP A 21 4.43 14.47 -8.05
C ASP A 21 3.37 14.82 -6.98
N ALA A 22 3.82 15.17 -5.77
CA ALA A 22 2.93 15.46 -4.66
C ALA A 22 1.94 16.62 -4.94
N LYS A 23 2.38 17.65 -5.68
CA LYS A 23 1.55 18.82 -6.02
C LYS A 23 0.51 18.46 -7.08
N GLN A 24 0.93 17.70 -8.10
CA GLN A 24 0.05 17.18 -9.14
C GLN A 24 -1.02 16.26 -8.56
N ASN A 25 -0.63 15.31 -7.69
CA ASN A 25 -1.57 14.38 -7.06
C ASN A 25 -2.57 15.12 -6.18
N LYS A 26 -2.14 16.12 -5.41
CA LYS A 26 -3.06 16.96 -4.62
C LYS A 26 -4.09 17.66 -5.51
N ARG A 27 -3.64 18.32 -6.58
CA ARG A 27 -4.52 19.04 -7.51
C ARG A 27 -5.51 18.09 -8.21
N ARG A 28 -5.02 16.95 -8.71
CA ARG A 28 -5.84 15.98 -9.44
C ARG A 28 -6.82 15.26 -8.54
N GLY A 29 -6.40 14.88 -7.33
CA GLY A 29 -7.30 14.31 -6.32
C GLY A 29 -8.43 15.26 -5.97
N GLN A 30 -8.13 16.56 -5.81
CA GLN A 30 -9.17 17.54 -5.53
C GLN A 30 -10.11 17.73 -6.71
N LYS A 31 -9.57 17.79 -7.93
CA LYS A 31 -10.40 17.87 -9.12
C LYS A 31 -11.31 16.64 -9.29
N LEU A 32 -10.80 15.45 -9.00
CA LEU A 32 -11.56 14.21 -9.01
C LEU A 32 -12.70 14.28 -7.99
N LYS A 33 -12.40 14.67 -6.75
CA LYS A 33 -13.40 14.86 -5.69
C LYS A 33 -14.53 15.80 -6.13
N GLU A 34 -14.19 16.95 -6.71
CA GLU A 34 -15.18 17.94 -7.20
C GLU A 34 -16.12 17.34 -8.25
N VAL A 35 -15.60 16.62 -9.24
CA VAL A 35 -16.42 16.10 -10.35
C VAL A 35 -17.20 14.85 -9.99
N CYS A 36 -16.74 14.10 -8.97
CA CYS A 36 -17.41 12.89 -8.52
C CYS A 36 -18.65 13.17 -7.65
N VAL A 37 -18.84 14.38 -7.10
CA VAL A 37 -19.99 14.71 -6.23
C VAL A 37 -21.34 14.34 -6.85
N SER A 38 -21.49 14.49 -8.17
CA SER A 38 -22.73 14.19 -8.89
C SER A 38 -22.90 12.72 -9.27
N LEU A 39 -21.92 11.85 -8.98
CA LEU A 39 -22.02 10.43 -9.28
C LEU A 39 -23.11 9.78 -8.39
N PRO A 40 -23.85 8.80 -8.96
CA PRO A 40 -24.71 7.91 -8.19
C PRO A 40 -23.99 7.33 -6.97
N GLU A 41 -24.73 7.18 -5.87
CA GLU A 41 -24.20 6.74 -4.58
C GLU A 41 -23.41 5.43 -4.67
N LYS A 42 -23.85 4.47 -5.49
CA LYS A 42 -23.13 3.20 -5.69
C LYS A 42 -21.66 3.35 -6.11
N TYR A 43 -21.30 4.44 -6.81
CA TYR A 43 -19.92 4.74 -7.19
C TYR A 43 -19.17 5.56 -6.14
N ARG A 44 -19.83 5.94 -5.06
CA ARG A 44 -19.30 6.72 -3.94
C ARG A 44 -19.44 5.99 -2.61
N THR A 45 -19.61 4.67 -2.65
CA THR A 45 -19.68 3.80 -1.49
C THR A 45 -18.81 2.58 -1.70
N CYS A 46 -18.32 2.02 -0.59
CA CYS A 46 -17.60 0.75 -0.58
C CYS A 46 -17.84 0.08 0.78
N SER A 47 -18.35 -1.15 0.76
CA SER A 47 -18.63 -1.96 1.96
C SER A 47 -17.56 -3.02 2.23
N LEU A 48 -16.47 -3.00 1.47
CA LEU A 48 -15.36 -3.95 1.57
C LEU A 48 -14.12 -3.25 2.14
N CYS A 49 -13.25 -4.05 2.77
CA CYS A 49 -11.95 -3.56 3.20
C CYS A 49 -11.11 -3.12 2.00
N CYS A 50 -10.45 -1.99 2.17
CA CYS A 50 -9.56 -1.39 1.20
C CYS A 50 -8.11 -1.46 1.71
N PHE A 51 -7.19 -1.84 0.84
CA PHE A 51 -5.78 -2.01 1.15
C PHE A 51 -4.93 -0.94 0.47
N ARG A 52 -3.86 -0.51 1.14
CA ARG A 52 -2.91 0.45 0.57
C ARG A 52 -1.51 0.21 1.08
N GLN A 53 -0.57 0.11 0.15
CA GLN A 53 0.85 0.06 0.48
C GLN A 53 1.48 1.45 0.56
N ILE A 54 2.07 1.73 1.70
CA ILE A 54 2.87 2.93 1.95
C ILE A 54 4.33 2.55 2.22
N ALA A 55 5.23 3.45 1.85
CA ALA A 55 6.64 3.39 2.20
C ALA A 55 6.89 4.50 3.20
N LEU A 56 7.10 4.13 4.46
CA LEU A 56 7.31 5.07 5.55
C LEU A 56 8.77 5.51 5.58
N PRO A 57 9.08 6.82 5.43
CA PRO A 57 10.43 7.32 5.61
C PRO A 57 10.84 7.25 7.09
N LYS A 58 12.12 7.56 7.36
CA LYS A 58 12.64 7.73 8.73
C LYS A 58 11.75 8.73 9.51
N GLY A 59 11.10 8.25 10.58
CA GLY A 59 10.12 8.99 11.38
C GLY A 59 8.65 8.65 11.09
N GLY A 60 8.31 8.19 9.90
CA GLY A 60 6.93 7.76 9.59
C GLY A 60 6.47 6.56 10.40
N VAL A 61 7.39 5.64 10.71
CA VAL A 61 7.16 4.52 11.64
C VAL A 61 6.81 5.04 13.05
N TRP A 62 7.49 6.10 13.49
CA TRP A 62 7.18 6.72 14.79
C TRP A 62 5.81 7.39 14.77
N ASN A 63 5.46 8.13 13.72
CA ASN A 63 4.15 8.77 13.66
C ASN A 63 3.03 7.72 13.68
N LEU A 64 3.19 6.62 12.92
CA LEU A 64 2.17 5.59 12.81
C LEU A 64 2.07 4.69 14.07
N ILE A 65 3.18 4.26 14.64
CA ILE A 65 3.19 3.31 15.78
C ILE A 65 3.36 4.06 17.11
N GLY A 66 4.23 5.06 17.15
CA GLY A 66 4.56 5.79 18.36
C GLY A 66 3.54 6.86 18.74
N GLU A 67 3.03 7.62 17.76
CA GLU A 67 1.99 8.65 17.96
C GLU A 67 0.58 8.14 17.65
N ASP A 68 0.47 6.88 17.20
CA ASP A 68 -0.78 6.25 16.75
C ASP A 68 -1.56 7.08 15.72
N ARG A 69 -0.82 7.85 14.90
CA ARG A 69 -1.42 8.79 13.95
C ARG A 69 -0.47 9.15 12.83
N LEU A 70 -0.81 8.70 11.63
CA LEU A 70 -0.18 9.14 10.38
C LEU A 70 -1.19 9.91 9.54
N SER A 71 -0.94 11.21 9.31
CA SER A 71 -1.77 12.02 8.43
C SER A 71 -1.79 11.45 7.01
N GLU A 72 -2.97 11.36 6.42
CA GLU A 72 -3.18 10.90 5.05
C GLU A 72 -3.94 11.96 4.25
N LYS A 73 -4.15 11.69 2.96
CA LYS A 73 -4.76 12.59 1.99
C LYS A 73 -5.64 11.78 1.03
N ILE A 74 -6.16 12.46 0.01
CA ILE A 74 -6.76 11.77 -1.14
C ILE A 74 -5.75 10.80 -1.73
N SER A 75 -6.13 9.53 -1.75
CA SER A 75 -5.22 8.41 -1.99
C SER A 75 -5.93 7.25 -2.70
N SER A 76 -5.16 6.52 -3.51
CA SER A 76 -5.59 5.26 -4.12
C SER A 76 -5.43 4.10 -3.13
N TRP A 77 -6.47 3.28 -3.08
CA TRP A 77 -6.58 2.03 -2.36
C TRP A 77 -7.06 0.93 -3.32
N THR A 78 -6.93 -0.32 -2.94
CA THR A 78 -7.36 -1.48 -3.75
C THR A 78 -8.22 -2.42 -2.92
N LEU A 79 -9.17 -3.10 -3.56
CA LEU A 79 -9.92 -4.19 -2.94
C LEU A 79 -9.11 -5.50 -2.87
N ASP A 80 -7.98 -5.59 -3.57
CA ASP A 80 -7.17 -6.79 -3.69
C ASP A 80 -5.86 -6.67 -2.88
N LEU A 81 -5.73 -7.52 -1.87
CA LEU A 81 -4.53 -7.58 -1.03
C LEU A 81 -3.27 -7.97 -1.83
N GLU A 82 -3.37 -8.85 -2.82
CA GLU A 82 -2.23 -9.26 -3.63
C GLU A 82 -1.77 -8.14 -4.57
N VAL A 83 -2.70 -7.33 -5.07
CA VAL A 83 -2.36 -6.06 -5.73
C VAL A 83 -1.63 -5.14 -4.76
N ALA A 84 -2.15 -4.94 -3.54
CA ALA A 84 -1.48 -4.12 -2.53
C ALA A 84 -0.05 -4.58 -2.20
N LYS A 85 0.20 -5.90 -2.19
CA LYS A 85 1.52 -6.48 -1.93
C LYS A 85 2.52 -6.30 -3.07
N THR A 86 2.07 -6.10 -4.30
CA THR A 86 2.94 -6.01 -5.50
C THR A 86 3.12 -4.59 -6.02
N ILE A 87 2.28 -3.64 -5.59
CA ILE A 87 2.46 -2.21 -5.84
C ILE A 87 3.90 -1.78 -5.47
N LYS A 88 4.45 -0.78 -6.19
CA LYS A 88 5.81 -0.25 -5.96
C LYS A 88 6.93 -1.32 -5.93
N ARG A 89 6.74 -2.45 -6.63
CA ARG A 89 7.68 -3.59 -6.69
C ARG A 89 7.75 -4.39 -5.37
N GLY A 90 6.70 -4.33 -4.55
CA GLY A 90 6.58 -5.08 -3.31
C GLY A 90 7.32 -4.46 -2.13
N VAL A 91 7.98 -5.29 -1.32
CA VAL A 91 8.67 -4.83 -0.11
C VAL A 91 9.81 -3.87 -0.50
N PRO A 92 9.91 -2.67 0.11
CA PRO A 92 11.01 -1.74 -0.17
C PRO A 92 12.36 -2.41 0.07
N ALA A 93 13.33 -2.20 -0.82
CA ALA A 93 14.65 -2.84 -0.72
C ALA A 93 15.41 -2.41 0.55
N GLU A 94 16.21 -3.33 1.09
CA GLU A 94 17.08 -3.07 2.24
C GLU A 94 18.02 -1.87 1.98
N GLY A 95 18.32 -1.10 3.02
CA GLY A 95 19.22 0.05 2.95
C GLY A 95 18.63 1.33 2.35
N GLN A 96 17.40 1.32 1.83
CA GLN A 96 16.75 2.53 1.30
C GLN A 96 16.18 3.48 2.37
N GLY A 97 16.19 3.07 3.65
CA GLY A 97 15.70 3.88 4.76
C GLY A 97 14.17 4.02 4.82
N TYR A 98 13.45 3.15 4.10
CA TYR A 98 12.00 3.07 4.13
C TYR A 98 11.51 1.77 4.77
N GLN A 99 10.41 1.86 5.51
CA GLN A 99 9.68 0.73 6.03
C GLN A 99 8.40 0.53 5.21
N GLY A 100 8.24 -0.64 4.59
CA GLY A 100 7.00 -0.99 3.88
C GLY A 100 5.89 -1.33 4.86
N VAL A 101 4.70 -0.77 4.65
CA VAL A 101 3.49 -1.08 5.42
C VAL A 101 2.31 -1.21 4.47
N ILE A 102 1.49 -2.23 4.66
CA ILE A 102 0.17 -2.36 4.05
C ILE A 102 -0.86 -2.01 5.12
N LEU A 103 -1.69 -1.02 4.80
CA LEU A 103 -2.83 -0.60 5.59
C LEU A 103 -4.08 -1.35 5.13
N CYS A 104 -5.03 -1.56 6.03
CA CYS A 104 -6.38 -2.06 5.75
C CYS A 104 -7.39 -1.18 6.47
N VAL A 105 -8.34 -0.63 5.73
CA VAL A 105 -9.43 0.17 6.31
C VAL A 105 -10.76 -0.30 5.74
N LEU A 106 -11.78 -0.33 6.58
CA LEU A 106 -13.16 -0.22 6.10
C LEU A 106 -13.40 1.27 5.86
N PRO A 107 -13.69 1.71 4.61
CA PRO A 107 -13.82 3.14 4.33
C PRO A 107 -14.83 3.81 5.26
N PRO A 108 -14.44 4.89 5.98
CA PRO A 108 -15.38 5.68 6.75
C PRO A 108 -16.52 6.21 5.89
N ALA A 109 -17.67 6.51 6.51
CA ALA A 109 -18.77 7.19 5.84
C ALA A 109 -18.28 8.46 5.14
N ASP A 110 -18.78 8.71 3.92
CA ASP A 110 -18.44 9.87 3.07
C ASP A 110 -16.95 10.00 2.68
N SER A 111 -16.09 9.03 3.01
CA SER A 111 -14.66 9.06 2.64
C SER A 111 -14.40 8.59 1.21
N VAL A 112 -15.31 7.82 0.62
CA VAL A 112 -15.18 7.30 -0.74
C VAL A 112 -15.47 8.42 -1.73
N ILE A 113 -14.42 8.89 -2.40
CA ILE A 113 -14.56 9.86 -3.49
C ILE A 113 -15.15 9.15 -4.71
N VAL A 114 -14.53 8.04 -5.08
CA VAL A 114 -14.98 7.21 -6.19
C VAL A 114 -14.50 5.78 -6.05
N ASN A 115 -15.41 4.84 -6.29
CA ASN A 115 -15.16 3.43 -6.46
C ASN A 115 -14.93 3.18 -7.96
N LEU A 116 -13.66 3.25 -8.40
CA LEU A 116 -13.32 3.04 -9.81
C LEU A 116 -13.59 1.60 -10.22
N HIS A 117 -13.42 0.64 -9.30
CA HIS A 117 -13.76 -0.75 -9.55
C HIS A 117 -15.21 -0.93 -10.03
N GLU A 118 -16.17 -0.33 -9.34
CA GLU A 118 -17.59 -0.35 -9.73
C GLU A 118 -17.85 0.46 -11.01
N LEU A 119 -17.18 1.60 -11.21
CA LEU A 119 -17.34 2.40 -12.42
C LEU A 119 -16.90 1.64 -13.68
N TYR A 120 -15.74 0.99 -13.65
CA TYR A 120 -15.24 0.23 -14.79
C TYR A 120 -16.07 -1.02 -15.10
N GLN A 121 -16.92 -1.48 -14.17
CA GLN A 121 -17.90 -2.53 -14.43
C GLN A 121 -19.18 -2.01 -15.09
N ASP A 122 -19.44 -0.70 -15.10
CA ASP A 122 -20.59 -0.11 -15.79
C ASP A 122 -20.33 -0.06 -17.31
N PRO A 123 -21.14 -0.76 -18.14
CA PRO A 123 -21.00 -0.73 -19.59
C PRO A 123 -21.15 0.68 -20.17
N ASP A 124 -22.01 1.53 -19.58
CA ASP A 124 -22.19 2.91 -20.04
C ASP A 124 -20.92 3.75 -19.80
N PHE A 125 -20.19 3.48 -18.72
CA PHE A 125 -18.96 4.19 -18.40
C PHE A 125 -17.83 3.80 -19.36
N THR A 126 -17.68 2.49 -19.60
CA THR A 126 -16.66 1.99 -20.54
C THR A 126 -16.95 2.42 -21.98
N ALA A 127 -18.22 2.43 -22.40
CA ALA A 127 -18.64 2.99 -23.68
C ALA A 127 -18.29 4.49 -23.80
N ALA A 128 -18.57 5.28 -22.75
CA ALA A 128 -18.23 6.70 -22.73
C ALA A 128 -16.70 6.94 -22.79
N LEU A 129 -15.90 6.16 -22.06
CA LEU A 129 -14.43 6.22 -22.16
C LEU A 129 -13.93 5.95 -23.57
N GLU A 130 -14.44 4.90 -24.21
CA GLU A 130 -14.02 4.53 -25.56
C GLU A 130 -14.43 5.58 -26.59
N GLN A 131 -15.66 6.11 -26.50
CA GLN A 131 -16.16 7.19 -27.35
C GLN A 131 -15.30 8.45 -27.23
N HIS A 132 -14.85 8.79 -26.01
CA HIS A 132 -14.15 10.04 -25.73
C HIS A 132 -12.63 9.92 -25.65
N LYS A 133 -12.03 8.74 -25.86
CA LYS A 133 -10.60 8.51 -25.67
C LYS A 133 -9.69 9.48 -26.43
N GLY A 134 -10.09 9.89 -27.64
CA GLY A 134 -9.36 10.85 -28.46
C GLY A 134 -9.42 12.29 -27.94
N SER A 135 -10.38 12.60 -27.07
CA SER A 135 -10.56 13.91 -26.42
C SER A 135 -9.99 13.96 -25.00
N ILE A 136 -9.56 12.83 -24.45
CA ILE A 136 -8.98 12.74 -23.10
C ILE A 136 -7.46 12.96 -23.20
N ALA A 137 -6.98 14.08 -22.66
CA ALA A 137 -5.56 14.39 -22.62
C ALA A 137 -4.82 13.40 -21.71
N GLY A 138 -3.80 12.72 -22.26
CA GLY A 138 -3.01 11.74 -21.53
C GLY A 138 -3.75 10.41 -21.27
N TYR A 139 -4.76 10.07 -22.09
CA TYR A 139 -5.53 8.82 -21.96
C TYR A 139 -4.63 7.58 -21.81
N TYR A 140 -3.66 7.40 -22.71
CA TYR A 140 -2.76 6.24 -22.72
C TYR A 140 -1.74 6.23 -21.57
N ASP A 141 -1.60 7.33 -20.83
CA ASP A 141 -0.78 7.37 -19.61
C ASP A 141 -1.64 7.18 -18.35
N GLY A 142 -2.97 7.27 -18.48
CA GLY A 142 -3.94 7.20 -17.39
C GLY A 142 -4.94 6.07 -17.61
N ALA A 143 -6.20 6.42 -17.89
CA ALA A 143 -7.32 5.46 -17.96
C ALA A 143 -7.09 4.34 -18.98
N GLY A 144 -6.44 4.63 -20.11
CA GLY A 144 -6.14 3.64 -21.13
C GLY A 144 -5.00 2.68 -20.78
N ARG A 145 -4.17 3.01 -19.78
CA ARG A 145 -3.07 2.15 -19.30
C ARG A 145 -3.45 1.31 -18.10
N TYR A 146 -4.16 1.90 -17.15
CA TYR A 146 -4.42 1.27 -15.85
C TYR A 146 -5.81 0.63 -15.77
N GLY A 147 -6.83 1.22 -16.41
CA GLY A 147 -8.18 0.68 -16.42
C GLY A 147 -8.67 0.27 -15.02
N ASN A 148 -9.14 -0.98 -14.89
CA ASN A 148 -9.58 -1.60 -13.65
C ASN A 148 -8.59 -2.62 -13.08
N ASP A 149 -7.34 -2.65 -13.54
CA ASP A 149 -6.39 -3.73 -13.22
C ASP A 149 -6.06 -3.82 -11.72
N GLN A 150 -6.32 -2.75 -10.97
CA GLN A 150 -6.00 -2.66 -9.55
C GLN A 150 -7.22 -2.64 -8.64
N SER A 151 -8.45 -2.82 -9.16
CA SER A 151 -9.69 -2.70 -8.37
C SER A 151 -9.68 -1.45 -7.47
N GLU A 152 -9.40 -0.31 -8.10
CA GLU A 152 -9.03 0.92 -7.39
C GLU A 152 -10.25 1.58 -6.72
N ILE A 153 -10.04 2.03 -5.48
CA ILE A 153 -10.95 2.87 -4.71
C ILE A 153 -10.18 4.13 -4.31
N VAL A 154 -10.74 5.30 -4.58
CA VAL A 154 -10.13 6.58 -4.17
C VAL A 154 -10.81 7.06 -2.90
N LEU A 155 -10.02 7.17 -1.84
CA LEU A 155 -10.49 7.58 -0.51
C LEU A 155 -9.86 8.92 -0.11
N GLU A 156 -10.63 9.72 0.63
CA GLU A 156 -10.11 10.82 1.44
C GLU A 156 -10.15 10.42 2.91
N VAL A 157 -8.99 10.02 3.44
CA VAL A 157 -8.81 9.66 4.85
C VAL A 157 -7.92 10.69 5.51
N ALA A 158 -8.36 11.27 6.63
CA ALA A 158 -7.60 12.31 7.32
C ALA A 158 -6.33 11.77 7.99
N SER A 159 -6.41 10.59 8.59
CA SER A 159 -5.29 9.89 9.19
C SER A 159 -5.57 8.41 9.35
N VAL A 160 -4.50 7.63 9.45
CA VAL A 160 -4.52 6.21 9.80
C VAL A 160 -3.74 5.98 11.09
N ALA A 161 -4.07 4.90 11.80
CA ALA A 161 -3.55 4.55 13.10
C ALA A 161 -2.88 3.16 13.08
N GLN A 162 -2.29 2.75 14.20
CA GLN A 162 -1.62 1.45 14.33
C GLN A 162 -2.58 0.28 14.07
N GLN A 163 -3.83 0.41 14.47
CA GLN A 163 -4.87 -0.61 14.24
C GLN A 163 -5.18 -0.85 12.76
N ASP A 164 -4.86 0.13 11.89
CA ASP A 164 -5.08 0.03 10.45
C ASP A 164 -3.92 -0.73 9.76
N ILE A 165 -2.87 -1.10 10.49
CA ILE A 165 -1.74 -1.86 9.95
C ILE A 165 -2.16 -3.31 9.72
N TYR A 166 -2.21 -3.72 8.45
CA TYR A 166 -2.47 -5.10 8.06
C TYR A 166 -1.18 -5.94 8.00
N SER A 167 -0.14 -5.39 7.39
CA SER A 167 1.13 -6.10 7.20
C SER A 167 2.31 -5.14 7.22
N MET A 168 3.40 -5.55 7.87
CA MET A 168 4.71 -4.89 7.77
C MET A 168 5.63 -5.67 6.83
N GLY A 169 6.37 -4.96 6.00
CA GLY A 169 7.42 -5.55 5.16
C GLY A 169 8.69 -5.79 5.99
N GLY A 170 9.42 -6.85 5.71
CA GLY A 170 10.69 -7.16 6.36
C GLY A 170 11.63 -7.91 5.44
N HIS A 171 12.85 -8.09 5.91
CA HIS A 171 13.85 -8.92 5.26
C HIS A 171 14.35 -9.95 6.26
N SER A 172 14.35 -11.22 5.88
CA SER A 172 15.27 -12.19 6.47
C SER A 172 16.59 -12.19 5.68
N SER A 173 17.62 -12.81 6.25
CA SER A 173 18.85 -13.09 5.51
C SER A 173 18.55 -13.89 4.24
N PRO A 174 19.40 -13.79 3.19
CA PRO A 174 19.30 -14.63 2.01
C PRO A 174 19.24 -16.12 2.37
N PHE A 175 18.51 -16.91 1.59
CA PHE A 175 18.29 -18.34 1.85
C PHE A 175 19.59 -19.10 2.13
N GLU A 176 20.62 -18.88 1.31
CA GLU A 176 21.92 -19.54 1.48
C GLU A 176 22.57 -19.22 2.83
N GLN A 177 22.47 -17.98 3.30
CA GLN A 177 23.00 -17.61 4.62
C GLN A 177 22.19 -18.24 5.75
N LEU A 178 20.86 -18.35 5.59
CA LEU A 178 20.02 -19.06 6.56
C LEU A 178 20.39 -20.55 6.63
N VAL A 179 20.69 -21.18 5.49
CA VAL A 179 21.20 -22.56 5.44
C VAL A 179 22.55 -22.67 6.16
N ASP A 180 23.47 -21.72 5.92
CA ASP A 180 24.78 -21.72 6.59
C ASP A 180 24.65 -21.60 8.11
N GLU A 181 23.79 -20.69 8.60
CA GLU A 181 23.55 -20.52 10.03
C GLU A 181 22.83 -21.73 10.65
N ALA A 182 21.84 -22.30 9.96
CA ALA A 182 21.18 -23.51 10.42
C ALA A 182 22.14 -24.71 10.48
N ALA A 183 23.02 -24.87 9.49
CA ALA A 183 24.01 -25.94 9.47
C ALA A 183 25.00 -25.82 10.65
N LYS A 184 25.47 -24.59 10.93
CA LYS A 184 26.31 -24.33 12.12
C LYS A 184 25.60 -24.71 13.42
N MET A 185 24.32 -24.39 13.55
CA MET A 185 23.52 -24.73 14.74
C MET A 185 23.35 -26.25 14.90
N ILE A 186 23.11 -26.98 13.81
CA ILE A 186 22.92 -28.44 13.83
C ILE A 186 24.21 -29.17 14.22
N HIS A 187 25.35 -28.75 13.65
CA HIS A 187 26.62 -29.45 13.81
C HIS A 187 27.49 -28.92 14.96
N GLY A 188 27.17 -27.75 15.52
CA GLY A 188 27.98 -27.08 16.54
C GLY A 188 29.35 -26.59 16.02
N ARG A 189 29.55 -26.62 14.70
CA ARG A 189 30.76 -26.20 13.98
C ARG A 189 30.39 -25.73 12.57
N PRO A 190 31.27 -25.04 11.84
CA PRO A 190 31.10 -24.85 10.40
C PRO A 190 30.87 -26.20 9.70
N ALA A 191 29.80 -26.27 8.91
CA ALA A 191 29.44 -27.46 8.16
C ALA A 191 30.42 -27.70 7.01
N THR A 192 30.67 -28.96 6.65
CA THR A 192 31.40 -29.29 5.42
C THR A 192 30.55 -28.95 4.19
N PRO A 193 31.15 -28.82 2.99
CA PRO A 193 30.40 -28.58 1.76
C PRO A 193 29.29 -29.62 1.53
N GLU A 194 29.54 -30.89 1.83
CA GLU A 194 28.59 -31.99 1.65
C GLU A 194 27.43 -31.92 2.66
N GLU A 195 27.72 -31.58 3.93
CA GLU A 195 26.71 -31.36 4.96
C GLU A 195 25.79 -30.19 4.60
N ARG A 196 26.37 -29.10 4.08
CA ARG A 196 25.64 -27.92 3.61
C ARG A 196 24.75 -28.25 2.42
N GLU A 197 25.28 -28.92 1.40
CA GLU A 197 24.53 -29.28 0.19
C GLU A 197 23.36 -30.23 0.54
N ALA A 198 23.62 -31.21 1.41
CA ALA A 198 22.57 -32.11 1.89
C ALA A 198 21.46 -31.37 2.66
N LEU A 199 21.80 -30.35 3.46
CA LEU A 199 20.81 -29.52 4.14
C LEU A 199 20.04 -28.64 3.15
N MET A 200 20.73 -28.01 2.20
CA MET A 200 20.14 -27.15 1.18
C MET A 200 19.06 -27.90 0.39
N LEU A 201 19.35 -29.11 -0.10
CA LEU A 201 18.38 -29.95 -0.80
C LEU A 201 17.17 -30.31 0.07
N LYS A 202 17.38 -30.54 1.38
CA LYS A 202 16.28 -30.87 2.31
C LYS A 202 15.34 -29.67 2.54
N VAL A 203 15.88 -28.46 2.54
CA VAL A 203 15.13 -27.23 2.90
C VAL A 203 14.80 -26.35 1.69
N GLU A 204 15.09 -26.79 0.47
CA GLU A 204 14.81 -26.02 -0.75
C GLU A 204 13.33 -25.63 -0.89
N HIS A 205 12.41 -26.49 -0.42
CA HIS A 205 10.98 -26.22 -0.45
C HIS A 205 10.56 -24.98 0.37
N VAL A 206 11.39 -24.50 1.29
CA VAL A 206 11.18 -23.24 2.04
C VAL A 206 12.07 -22.09 1.54
N ALA A 207 12.75 -22.22 0.40
CA ALA A 207 13.59 -21.14 -0.13
C ALA A 207 12.82 -19.85 -0.39
N SER A 208 11.56 -19.97 -0.80
CA SER A 208 10.64 -18.82 -0.99
C SER A 208 10.29 -18.09 0.32
N GLU A 209 10.63 -18.66 1.48
CA GLU A 209 10.45 -18.08 2.81
C GLU A 209 11.57 -17.11 3.21
N ALA A 210 12.64 -17.03 2.42
CA ALA A 210 13.79 -16.16 2.66
C ALA A 210 13.72 -14.83 1.91
N GLY A 211 14.43 -13.82 2.42
CA GLY A 211 14.56 -12.50 1.79
C GLY A 211 13.39 -11.54 2.07
N PRO A 212 13.06 -10.64 1.13
CA PRO A 212 12.03 -9.62 1.31
C PRO A 212 10.63 -10.23 1.37
N ARG A 213 9.86 -9.89 2.41
CA ARG A 213 8.52 -10.46 2.60
C ARG A 213 7.57 -9.56 3.40
N TRP A 214 6.30 -9.64 3.04
CA TRP A 214 5.18 -9.12 3.84
C TRP A 214 4.85 -10.09 4.97
N LEU A 215 4.89 -9.63 6.21
CA LEU A 215 4.50 -10.45 7.37
C LEU A 215 3.02 -10.84 7.29
N SER A 216 2.68 -12.01 7.83
CA SER A 216 1.27 -12.35 8.09
C SER A 216 0.67 -11.36 9.09
N LEU A 217 -0.67 -11.30 9.15
CA LEU A 217 -1.37 -10.45 10.12
C LEU A 217 -0.95 -10.77 11.56
N GLU A 218 -0.90 -12.06 11.90
CA GLU A 218 -0.50 -12.52 13.24
C GLU A 218 0.97 -12.14 13.56
N ALA A 219 1.88 -12.32 12.60
CA ALA A 219 3.27 -11.93 12.77
C ALA A 219 3.42 -10.41 12.92
N THR A 220 2.62 -9.64 12.18
CA THR A 220 2.56 -8.17 12.27
C THR A 220 2.08 -7.74 13.65
N GLN A 221 1.01 -8.33 14.16
CA GLN A 221 0.51 -8.06 15.52
C GLN A 221 1.57 -8.36 16.58
N ARG A 222 2.28 -9.50 16.49
CA ARG A 222 3.39 -9.81 17.40
C ARG A 222 4.54 -8.80 17.33
N VAL A 223 4.80 -8.19 16.18
CA VAL A 223 5.78 -7.09 16.06
C VAL A 223 5.26 -5.86 16.79
N LEU A 224 4.03 -5.44 16.52
CA LEU A 224 3.41 -4.26 17.12
C LEU A 224 3.34 -4.35 18.65
N THR A 225 2.87 -5.48 19.19
CA THR A 225 2.82 -5.71 20.65
C THR A 225 4.20 -5.65 21.30
N ARG A 226 5.27 -6.11 20.61
CA ARG A 226 6.64 -6.02 21.14
C ARG A 226 7.19 -4.59 21.12
N MET A 227 6.66 -3.74 20.24
CA MET A 227 7.08 -2.34 20.15
C MET A 227 6.41 -1.47 21.21
N GLU A 228 5.19 -1.80 21.63
CA GLU A 228 4.36 -1.01 22.55
C GLU A 228 5.06 -0.59 23.85
N PRO A 229 5.72 -1.48 24.64
CA PRO A 229 6.40 -1.05 25.87
C PRO A 229 7.56 -0.08 25.64
N ARG A 230 8.14 -0.09 24.43
CA ARG A 230 9.24 0.82 24.06
C ARG A 230 8.73 2.17 23.58
N VAL A 231 7.48 2.25 23.11
CA VAL A 231 6.91 3.49 22.60
C VAL A 231 6.83 4.55 23.71
N GLU A 232 6.39 4.20 24.91
CA GLU A 232 6.27 5.15 26.02
C GLU A 232 7.64 5.76 26.39
N VAL A 233 8.65 4.91 26.60
CA VAL A 233 10.02 5.34 26.90
C VAL A 233 10.60 6.20 25.78
N LEU A 234 10.40 5.80 24.51
CA LEU A 234 10.88 6.57 23.37
C LEU A 234 10.17 7.91 23.22
N ARG A 235 8.89 8.00 23.63
CA ARG A 235 8.11 9.24 23.58
C ARG A 235 8.67 10.25 24.58
N GLU A 236 9.00 9.81 25.79
CA GLU A 236 9.65 10.65 26.80
C GLU A 236 11.03 11.16 26.33
N ILE A 237 11.86 10.27 25.77
CA ILE A 237 13.17 10.64 25.21
C ILE A 237 13.00 11.70 24.11
N ARG A 238 12.01 11.54 23.24
CA ARG A 238 11.77 12.49 22.15
C ARG A 238 11.28 13.85 22.66
N LEU A 239 10.39 13.87 23.65
CA LEU A 239 9.95 15.11 24.31
C LEU A 239 11.13 15.88 24.91
N GLN A 240 12.06 15.16 25.55
CA GLN A 240 13.29 15.77 26.09
C GLN A 240 14.21 16.31 24.99
N GLN A 241 14.35 15.59 23.88
CA GLN A 241 15.15 16.03 22.73
C GLN A 241 14.56 17.26 22.04
N ASP A 242 13.24 17.36 21.94
CA ASP A 242 12.57 18.50 21.30
C ASP A 242 12.52 19.71 22.24
N ALA A 243 12.45 19.52 23.57
CA ALA A 243 12.57 20.60 24.55
C ALA A 243 13.99 21.18 24.67
N ALA A 244 15.01 20.44 24.22
CA ALA A 244 16.41 20.86 24.25
C ALA A 244 16.86 21.60 22.96
N LYS A 245 15.96 21.80 21.99
CA LYS A 245 16.19 22.58 20.77
C LYS A 245 15.55 23.96 20.88
#